data_AF-A0AAE1QLR3-F1
#
_entry.id   AF-A0AAE1QLR3-F1
#
_cell.length_a   1.000
_cell.length_b   1.000
_cell.length_c   1.000
_cell.angle_alpha   90.00
_cell.angle_beta   90.00
_cell.angle_gamma   90.00
#
_symmetry.space_group_name_H-M   'P 1'
#
loop_
_entity.id
_entity.type
_entity.pdbx_description
1 polymer ?
#
loop_
_entity_poly.entity_id
_entity_poly.type
_entity_poly.pdbx_seq_one_letter_code
_entity_poly.pdbx_strand_id
1 'polypeptide(L)'
;MYDKNNTMDKVDEARLDLFAWKQRPYDGIPPTSTALMQHVKWFVYQAGSIWGQATVCKMQTESPANWGWQKADQAYTASTSCWRQDTSSALVVGRLTVVRK
;
A
#
# COMPACT_ATOMS: atom_id res chain seq x y z
N MET A 1 13.24 16.13 -1.71
CA MET A 1 12.04 15.35 -2.09
C MET A 1 10.77 16.17 -1.98
N TYR A 2 10.71 17.16 -1.08
CA TYR A 2 9.69 18.21 -1.07
C TYR A 2 10.30 19.51 -1.60
N ASP A 3 9.56 20.20 -2.45
CA ASP A 3 9.87 21.58 -2.77
C ASP A 3 9.09 22.47 -1.79
N LYS A 4 9.83 23.13 -0.90
CA LYS A 4 9.30 24.01 0.14
C LYS A 4 8.52 25.21 -0.42
N ASN A 5 8.71 25.53 -1.70
CA ASN A 5 8.02 26.62 -2.38
C ASN A 5 6.81 26.11 -3.18
N ASN A 6 6.49 24.82 -3.10
CA ASN A 6 5.32 24.26 -3.76
C ASN A 6 4.07 24.50 -2.91
N THR A 7 3.09 25.19 -3.49
CA THR A 7 1.81 25.52 -2.86
C THR A 7 0.70 24.52 -3.19
N MET A 8 1.04 23.40 -3.85
CA MET A 8 0.07 22.37 -4.23
C MET A 8 -0.23 21.44 -3.05
N ASP A 9 -1.50 21.28 -2.74
CA ASP A 9 -1.96 20.41 -1.64
C ASP A 9 -2.07 18.93 -2.05
N LYS A 10 -2.12 18.63 -3.35
CA LYS A 10 -2.27 17.26 -3.87
C LYS A 10 -0.95 16.71 -4.41
N VAL A 11 -0.65 15.47 -4.05
CA VAL A 11 0.58 14.75 -4.45
C VAL A 11 0.73 14.68 -5.97
N ASP A 12 -0.36 14.39 -6.69
CA ASP A 12 -0.29 14.22 -8.15
C ASP A 12 -0.13 15.56 -8.87
N GLU A 13 -0.75 16.64 -8.37
CA GLU A 13 -0.57 18.01 -8.89
C GLU A 13 0.85 18.51 -8.63
N ALA A 14 1.37 18.29 -7.42
CA ALA A 14 2.76 18.59 -7.07
C ALA A 14 3.75 17.78 -7.93
N ARG A 15 3.44 16.51 -8.23
CA ARG A 15 4.25 15.65 -9.11
C ARG A 15 4.28 16.19 -10.54
N LEU A 16 3.14 16.65 -11.07
CA LEU A 16 3.07 17.26 -12.40
C LEU A 16 3.90 18.56 -12.46
N ASP A 17 3.82 19.43 -11.46
CA ASP A 17 4.63 20.66 -11.38
C ASP A 17 6.14 20.35 -11.34
N LEU A 18 6.56 19.41 -10.49
CA LEU A 18 7.96 18.99 -10.39
C LEU A 18 8.52 18.42 -11.69
N PHE A 19 7.69 17.68 -12.44
CA PHE A 19 8.08 17.10 -13.72
C PHE A 19 8.09 18.14 -14.85
N ALA A 20 6.98 18.84 -15.04
CA ALA A 20 6.78 19.71 -16.19
C ALA A 20 7.56 21.02 -16.08
N TRP A 21 7.58 21.63 -14.90
CA TRP A 21 8.11 23.00 -14.72
C TRP A 21 9.51 23.00 -14.16
N LYS A 22 9.81 22.11 -13.21
CA LYS A 22 11.13 22.07 -12.53
C LYS A 22 12.10 21.08 -13.16
N GLN A 23 11.68 20.35 -14.20
CA GLN A 23 12.50 19.43 -15.00
C GLN A 23 13.33 18.48 -14.12
N ARG A 24 12.75 18.01 -13.01
CA ARG A 24 13.42 17.10 -12.09
C ARG A 24 13.66 15.75 -12.79
N PRO A 25 14.80 15.08 -12.54
CA PRO A 25 15.02 13.74 -13.06
C PRO A 25 13.92 12.80 -12.54
N TYR A 26 13.38 11.97 -13.42
CA TYR A 26 12.21 11.14 -13.14
C TYR A 26 12.36 10.28 -11.87
N ASP A 27 13.55 9.72 -11.65
CA ASP A 27 13.89 8.90 -10.48
C ASP A 27 13.89 9.67 -9.16
N GLY A 28 14.02 11.01 -9.22
CA GLY A 28 13.98 11.89 -8.06
C GLY A 28 12.58 12.38 -7.70
N ILE A 29 11.56 12.03 -8.49
CA ILE A 29 10.18 12.50 -8.30
C ILE A 29 9.40 11.47 -7.46
N PRO A 30 8.77 11.89 -6.34
CA PRO A 30 8.04 10.97 -5.46
C PRO A 30 6.92 10.22 -6.20
N PRO A 31 6.61 8.97 -5.81
CA PRO A 31 5.58 8.16 -6.45
C PRO A 31 4.21 8.86 -6.45
N THR A 32 3.34 8.49 -7.39
CA THR A 32 1.95 8.96 -7.41
C THR A 32 1.21 8.54 -6.15
N SER A 33 0.12 9.22 -5.82
CA SER A 33 -0.73 8.87 -4.68
C SER A 33 -1.19 7.40 -4.73
N THR A 34 -1.54 6.93 -5.93
CA THR A 34 -1.94 5.55 -6.18
C THR A 34 -0.82 4.54 -5.94
N ALA A 35 0.40 4.84 -6.39
CA ALA A 35 1.56 3.98 -6.19
C ALA A 35 1.96 3.93 -4.71
N LEU A 36 1.90 5.06 -4.00
CA LEU A 36 2.14 5.11 -2.56
C LEU A 36 1.13 4.25 -1.79
N MET A 37 -0.16 4.36 -2.13
CA MET A 37 -1.21 3.56 -1.50
C MET A 37 -1.00 2.06 -1.71
N GLN A 38 -0.58 1.65 -2.90
CA GLN A 38 -0.23 0.26 -3.18
C GLN A 38 0.96 -0.20 -2.33
N HIS A 39 1.99 0.63 -2.22
CA HIS A 39 3.16 0.31 -1.40
C HIS A 39 2.79 0.13 0.09
N VAL A 40 1.94 1.00 0.63
CA VAL A 40 1.44 0.87 2.00
C VAL A 40 0.66 -0.43 2.18
N LYS A 41 -0.21 -0.80 1.23
CA LYS A 41 -0.95 -2.08 1.29
C LYS A 41 -0.03 -3.29 1.28
N TRP A 42 1.00 -3.28 0.43
CA TRP A 42 2.03 -4.32 0.40
C TRP A 42 2.76 -4.42 1.73
N PHE A 43 3.15 -3.30 2.32
CA PHE A 43 3.85 -3.27 3.59
C PHE A 43 2.98 -3.83 4.73
N VAL A 44 1.71 -3.44 4.80
CA VAL A 44 0.76 -3.95 5.82
C VAL A 44 0.55 -5.45 5.65
N TYR A 45 0.38 -5.92 4.42
CA TYR A 45 0.26 -7.35 4.13
C TYR A 45 1.50 -8.13 4.57
N GLN A 46 2.71 -7.65 4.23
CA GLN A 46 3.95 -8.32 4.62
C GLN A 46 4.14 -8.34 6.14
N ALA A 47 3.96 -7.19 6.79
CA ALA A 47 4.14 -7.08 8.23
C ALA A 47 3.12 -7.94 9.01
N GLY A 48 1.84 -7.89 8.63
CA GLY A 48 0.78 -8.61 9.32
C GLY A 48 0.73 -10.10 8.97
N SER A 49 0.66 -10.41 7.67
CA SER A 49 0.35 -11.76 7.20
C SER A 49 1.57 -12.67 7.11
N ILE A 50 2.76 -12.10 6.87
CA ILE A 50 4.00 -12.89 6.73
C ILE A 50 4.78 -12.82 8.04
N TRP A 51 5.19 -11.62 8.45
CA TRP A 51 6.04 -11.47 9.63
C TRP A 51 5.30 -11.71 10.95
N GLY A 52 4.01 -11.34 11.03
CA GLY A 52 3.18 -11.63 12.20
C GLY A 52 3.01 -13.13 12.48
N GLN A 53 3.24 -13.99 11.48
CA GLN A 53 3.17 -15.44 11.60
C GLN A 53 4.53 -16.14 11.59
N ALA A 54 5.64 -15.38 11.68
CA ALA A 54 6.99 -15.94 11.55
C ALA A 54 7.32 -17.04 12.58
N THR A 55 6.64 -17.05 13.73
CA THR A 55 6.84 -18.05 14.79
C THR A 55 5.92 -19.27 14.67
N VAL A 56 5.01 -19.29 13.71
CA VAL A 56 4.03 -20.38 13.51
C VAL A 56 4.60 -21.43 12.56
N CYS A 57 4.67 -22.69 12.99
CA CYS A 57 5.28 -23.79 12.23
C CYS A 57 4.57 -24.08 10.87
N LYS A 58 3.29 -23.74 10.75
CA LYS A 58 2.52 -23.78 9.51
C LYS A 58 1.85 -22.44 9.30
N MET A 59 2.54 -21.53 8.63
CA MET A 59 2.02 -20.22 8.28
C MET A 59 0.76 -20.36 7.43
N GLN A 60 -0.33 -19.74 7.86
CA GLN A 60 -1.56 -19.61 7.06
C GLN A 60 -1.53 -18.24 6.40
N THR A 61 -0.88 -18.18 5.24
CA THR A 61 -0.83 -16.96 4.44
C THR A 61 -2.16 -16.72 3.74
N GLU A 62 -2.76 -15.56 3.99
CA GLU A 62 -3.91 -15.11 3.23
C GLU A 62 -3.50 -14.84 1.77
N SER A 63 -4.38 -15.22 0.83
CA SER A 63 -4.13 -14.96 -0.58
C SER A 63 -4.02 -13.45 -0.82
N PRO A 64 -2.98 -12.98 -1.54
CA PRO A 64 -2.86 -11.58 -1.97
C PRO A 64 -4.12 -11.10 -2.74
N ALA A 65 -4.90 -12.01 -3.32
CA ALA A 65 -6.16 -11.67 -3.99
C ALA A 65 -7.21 -11.06 -3.07
N ASN A 66 -7.22 -11.43 -1.79
CA ASN A 66 -8.14 -10.87 -0.80
C ASN A 66 -7.84 -9.38 -0.51
N TRP A 67 -6.64 -8.93 -0.85
CA TRP A 67 -6.18 -7.54 -0.68
C TRP A 67 -6.40 -6.69 -1.95
N GLY A 68 -7.12 -7.22 -2.95
CA GLY A 68 -7.46 -6.53 -4.19
C GLY A 68 -6.40 -6.64 -5.29
N TRP A 69 -5.39 -7.51 -5.12
CA TRP A 69 -4.45 -7.82 -6.20
C TRP A 69 -5.00 -8.92 -7.10
N GLN A 70 -4.80 -8.79 -8.41
CA GLN A 70 -5.19 -9.81 -9.37
C GLN A 70 -3.98 -10.66 -9.71
N LYS A 71 -4.16 -11.98 -9.76
CA LYS A 71 -3.11 -12.88 -10.22
C LYS A 71 -3.12 -12.88 -11.74
N ALA A 72 -2.15 -12.21 -12.35
CA ALA A 72 -1.87 -12.30 -13.78
C ALA A 72 -0.83 -13.39 -13.99
N ASP A 73 -1.25 -14.54 -14.52
CA ASP A 73 -0.43 -15.74 -14.76
C ASP A 73 0.47 -16.16 -13.58
N GLN A 74 1.66 -15.55 -13.48
CA GLN A 74 2.69 -15.81 -12.47
C GLN A 74 2.97 -14.66 -11.48
N ALA A 75 2.39 -13.48 -11.70
CA ALA A 75 2.63 -12.28 -10.88
C ALA A 75 1.33 -11.63 -10.41
N TYR A 76 1.37 -10.98 -9.24
CA TYR A 76 0.25 -10.18 -8.76
C TYR A 76 0.35 -8.76 -9.29
N THR A 77 -0.67 -8.30 -9.99
CA THR A 77 -0.81 -6.92 -10.45
C THR A 77 -1.91 -6.22 -9.66
N ALA A 78 -1.73 -4.92 -9.42
CA ALA A 78 -2.77 -4.14 -8.76
C ALA A 78 -3.91 -3.85 -9.73
N SER A 79 -5.12 -4.27 -9.36
CA SER A 79 -6.32 -3.94 -10.14
C SER A 79 -6.70 -2.49 -9.88
N THR A 80 -6.68 -1.65 -10.92
CA THR A 80 -7.02 -0.22 -10.82
C THR A 80 -8.53 0.03 -10.88
N SER A 81 -9.36 -0.99 -11.17
CA SER A 81 -10.78 -0.83 -11.47
C SER A 81 -11.74 -1.02 -10.29
N CYS A 82 -11.27 -1.33 -9.08
CA CYS A 82 -12.16 -1.48 -7.92
C CYS A 82 -11.61 -0.73 -6.70
N TRP A 83 -11.88 0.58 -6.64
CA TRP A 83 -11.71 1.37 -5.43
C TRP A 83 -12.97 2.20 -5.19
N ARG A 84 -14.08 1.52 -4.83
CA ARG A 84 -15.13 2.14 -4.02
C ARG A 84 -14.73 1.96 -2.56
N GLN A 85 -14.68 3.05 -1.80
CA GLN A 85 -14.49 3.02 -0.36
C GLN A 85 -15.71 2.36 0.29
N ASP A 86 -15.69 1.04 0.43
CA ASP A 86 -16.55 0.39 1.41
C ASP A 86 -15.85 0.52 2.77
N THR A 87 -16.15 1.60 3.49
CA THR A 87 -15.91 1.72 4.92
C THR A 87 -16.86 0.82 5.72
N SER A 88 -17.01 -0.44 5.30
CA SER A 88 -17.88 -1.44 5.94
C SER A 88 -17.24 -2.84 5.93
N SER A 89 -15.96 -2.92 6.27
CA SER A 89 -15.45 -4.12 6.91
C SER A 89 -14.77 -3.72 8.19
N ALA A 90 -15.45 -4.05 9.28
CA ALA A 90 -14.99 -3.93 10.63
C ALA A 90 -13.52 -4.38 10.72
N LEU A 91 -12.69 -3.53 11.33
CA LEU A 91 -11.48 -3.97 12.00
C LEU A 91 -11.91 -5.03 13.03
N VAL A 92 -11.91 -6.30 12.65
CA VAL A 92 -11.83 -7.39 13.62
C VAL A 92 -10.38 -7.36 14.10
N VAL A 93 -10.09 -6.42 15.00
CA VAL A 93 -8.95 -6.54 15.91
C VAL A 93 -9.29 -7.73 16.79
N GLY A 94 -8.87 -8.92 16.36
CA GLY A 94 -8.94 -10.12 17.18
C GLY A 94 -8.26 -9.83 18.51
N ARG A 95 -9.02 -9.97 19.60
CA ARG A 95 -8.51 -9.91 20.98
C ARG A 95 -7.29 -10.83 21.09
N LEU A 96 -6.11 -10.25 21.25
CA LEU A 96 -4.97 -10.93 21.86
C LEU A 96 -5.31 -11.17 23.34
N THR A 97 -5.99 -12.27 23.63
CA THR A 97 -6.02 -12.82 24.99
C THR A 97 -4.66 -13.41 25.27
N VAL A 98 -3.79 -12.64 25.94
CA VAL A 98 -2.58 -13.15 26.57
C VAL A 98 -3.02 -14.03 27.73
N VAL A 99 -3.03 -15.34 27.51
CA VAL A 99 -3.05 -16.32 28.61
C VAL A 99 -1.63 -16.37 29.17
N ARG A 100 -1.40 -15.72 30.32
CA ARG A 100 -0.22 -15.98 31.15
C ARG A 100 -0.45 -17.30 31.89
N LYS A 101 0.47 -18.24 31.74
CA LYS A 101 0.62 -19.39 32.64
C LYS A 101 1.37 -18.95 33.90
#